data_AF-A0A0F9MPC7-F1
#
_entry.id   AF-A0A0F9MPC7-F1
#
_cell.length_a   1.000
_cell.length_b   1.000
_cell.length_c   1.000
_cell.angle_alpha   90.00
_cell.angle_beta   90.00
_cell.angle_gamma   90.00
#
_symmetry.space_group_name_H-M   'P 1'
#
loop_
_entity.id
_entity.type
_entity.pdbx_description
1 polymer ?
#
loop_
_entity_poly.entity_id
_entity_poly.type
_entity_poly.pdbx_seq_one_letter_code
_entity_poly.pdbx_strand_id
1 'polypeptide(L)'
;QFRMSMSEACTRRTGYEFLGYPPELSDADDRTAVVMQDGNLHEQDIVRRLLLKGFNIWNFGEGQTWVSTKVGNQVWRGHPDLFIEVDGVTYGLDVKAFRDEVFRREVAGAEEVLPGRYVITDPAIFTEGPFSIMGQMQLYLHSEKARELGITEWIVLIKNKNTAELAECIIPLMPDYLDYVTSRWRGFWGYMTAKRLPGRNFEKGSIECRYCSFRERCWGPLGRLRKRTVELDDPDLVHTAQLWREGKDFEKRATTRLELSKLRFEQAAIQNNSDRIIVDELEIQVNIRSRTSLSTGYVSELLERLRREGALTDDVYNECWDETTYTEVRVADRRKRG
;
A
#
# COMPACT_ATOMS: atom_id res chain seq x y z
N GLN A 1 -12.41 16.51 -3.94
CA GLN A 1 -12.82 15.10 -4.16
C GLN A 1 -11.66 14.33 -4.77
N PHE A 2 -11.50 13.05 -4.44
CA PHE A 2 -10.46 12.18 -4.99
C PHE A 2 -11.02 11.16 -5.99
N ARG A 3 -10.19 10.72 -6.94
CA ARG A 3 -10.48 9.57 -7.81
C ARG A 3 -9.98 8.30 -7.14
N MET A 4 -10.76 7.22 -7.16
CA MET A 4 -10.39 5.94 -6.54
C MET A 4 -9.15 5.31 -7.19
N SER A 5 -8.95 5.52 -8.49
CA SER A 5 -7.75 5.10 -9.22
C SER A 5 -6.48 5.86 -8.82
N MET A 6 -6.60 6.97 -8.09
CA MET A 6 -5.44 7.70 -7.55
C MET A 6 -5.08 7.28 -6.13
N SER A 7 -5.81 6.35 -5.52
CA SER A 7 -5.66 6.01 -4.10
C SER A 7 -4.22 5.65 -3.69
N GLU A 8 -3.47 5.06 -4.61
CA GLU A 8 -2.07 4.68 -4.42
C GLU A 8 -1.09 5.53 -5.22
N ALA A 9 -1.58 6.56 -5.92
CA ALA A 9 -0.74 7.54 -6.57
C ALA A 9 0.02 8.40 -5.55
N CYS A 10 1.12 9.01 -5.99
CA CYS A 10 1.86 9.94 -5.16
C CYS A 10 1.02 11.19 -4.88
N THR A 11 0.76 11.48 -3.61
CA THR A 11 -0.02 12.66 -3.20
C THR A 11 0.66 13.96 -3.66
N ARG A 12 1.99 13.99 -3.76
CA ARG A 12 2.71 15.14 -4.33
C ARG A 12 2.45 15.33 -5.82
N ARG A 13 2.38 14.24 -6.60
CA ARG A 13 2.00 14.28 -8.01
C ARG A 13 0.59 14.86 -8.15
N THR A 14 -0.37 14.33 -7.41
CA THR A 14 -1.75 14.85 -7.42
C THR A 14 -1.80 16.29 -6.94
N GLY A 15 -0.93 16.70 -6.01
CA GLY A 15 -0.79 18.09 -5.60
C GLY A 15 -0.31 19.01 -6.72
N TYR A 16 0.57 18.54 -7.60
CA TYR A 16 0.95 19.31 -8.80
C TYR A 16 -0.24 19.52 -9.74
N GLU A 17 -0.98 18.44 -10.02
CA GLU A 17 -2.18 18.48 -10.87
C GLU A 17 -3.23 19.44 -10.29
N PHE A 18 -3.49 19.36 -8.98
CA PHE A 18 -4.50 20.17 -8.31
C PHE A 18 -4.16 21.66 -8.24
N LEU A 19 -2.86 21.98 -8.13
CA LEU A 19 -2.38 23.36 -8.12
C LEU A 19 -2.18 23.93 -9.54
N GLY A 20 -2.55 23.18 -10.59
CA GLY A 20 -2.53 23.65 -11.97
C GLY A 20 -1.12 23.72 -12.56
N TYR A 21 -0.16 22.95 -12.05
CA TYR A 21 1.15 22.88 -12.66
C TYR A 21 1.08 22.10 -13.98
N PRO A 22 1.70 22.59 -15.07
CA PRO A 22 1.72 21.85 -16.31
C PRO A 22 2.67 20.64 -16.18
N PRO A 23 2.27 19.46 -16.70
CA PRO A 23 3.15 18.31 -16.80
C PRO A 23 4.33 18.62 -17.73
N GLU A 24 5.49 18.01 -17.47
CA GLU A 24 6.72 18.20 -18.25
C GLU A 24 6.67 17.54 -19.64
N LEU A 25 5.78 16.55 -19.80
CA LEU A 25 5.54 15.87 -21.07
C LEU A 25 4.14 16.28 -21.57
N SER A 26 4.09 17.20 -22.54
CA SER A 26 2.85 17.59 -23.24
C SER A 26 2.44 16.57 -24.31
N ASP A 27 3.38 15.75 -24.80
CA ASP A 27 3.12 14.68 -25.79
C ASP A 27 2.30 13.51 -25.23
N ALA A 28 1.87 13.63 -23.97
CA ALA A 28 1.03 12.67 -23.30
C ALA A 28 -0.37 12.59 -23.92
N ASP A 29 -0.90 13.63 -24.58
CA ASP A 29 -2.30 13.62 -24.99
C ASP A 29 -2.58 12.60 -26.10
N ASP A 30 -1.77 12.51 -27.16
CA ASP A 30 -2.01 11.56 -28.26
C ASP A 30 -1.68 10.11 -27.84
N ARG A 31 -0.52 9.89 -27.23
CA ARG A 31 -0.13 8.54 -26.81
C ARG A 31 -1.03 8.01 -25.68
N THR A 32 -1.40 8.85 -24.71
CA THR A 32 -2.30 8.42 -23.62
C THR A 32 -3.69 8.17 -24.17
N ALA A 33 -4.18 9.00 -25.09
CA ALA A 33 -5.45 8.75 -25.76
C ALA A 33 -5.43 7.40 -26.50
N VAL A 34 -4.37 7.10 -27.25
CA VAL A 34 -4.22 5.80 -27.93
C VAL A 34 -4.16 4.64 -26.92
N VAL A 35 -3.39 4.77 -25.84
CA VAL A 35 -3.30 3.72 -24.79
C VAL A 35 -4.65 3.50 -24.10
N MET A 36 -5.41 4.57 -23.84
CA MET A 36 -6.75 4.49 -23.26
C MET A 36 -7.74 3.84 -24.23
N GLN A 37 -7.73 4.25 -25.51
CA GLN A 37 -8.58 3.65 -26.55
C GLN A 37 -8.28 2.16 -26.72
N ASP A 38 -7.00 1.79 -26.79
CA ASP A 38 -6.55 0.40 -26.84
C ASP A 38 -7.03 -0.39 -25.61
N GLY A 39 -6.89 0.18 -24.40
CA GLY A 39 -7.45 -0.40 -23.17
C GLY A 39 -8.95 -0.68 -23.27
N ASN A 40 -9.72 0.31 -23.73
CA ASN A 40 -11.18 0.17 -23.89
C ASN A 40 -11.57 -0.95 -24.89
N LEU A 41 -10.79 -1.15 -25.95
CA LEU A 41 -11.03 -2.26 -26.89
C LEU A 41 -10.85 -3.62 -26.22
N HIS A 42 -9.86 -3.76 -25.32
CA HIS A 42 -9.66 -4.99 -24.56
C HIS A 42 -10.78 -5.23 -23.56
N GLU A 43 -11.28 -4.19 -22.89
CA GLU A 43 -12.45 -4.27 -22.00
C GLU A 43 -13.70 -4.71 -22.76
N GLN A 44 -13.98 -4.09 -23.92
CA GLN A 44 -15.11 -4.46 -24.77
C GLN A 44 -15.05 -5.92 -25.25
N ASP A 45 -13.87 -6.43 -25.58
CA ASP A 45 -13.69 -7.84 -25.92
C ASP A 45 -14.06 -8.77 -24.74
N ILE A 46 -13.64 -8.43 -23.51
CA ILE A 46 -14.03 -9.18 -22.31
C ILE A 46 -15.54 -9.14 -22.10
N VAL A 47 -16.16 -7.96 -22.15
CA VAL A 47 -17.61 -7.79 -22.03
C VAL A 47 -18.34 -8.68 -23.03
N ARG A 48 -17.92 -8.67 -24.30
CA ARG A 48 -18.51 -9.51 -25.35
C ARG A 48 -18.37 -11.00 -25.05
N ARG A 49 -17.20 -11.45 -24.59
CA ARG A 49 -16.96 -12.85 -24.21
C ARG A 49 -17.86 -13.29 -23.06
N LEU A 50 -18.03 -12.44 -22.03
CA LEU A 50 -18.90 -12.71 -20.89
C LEU A 50 -20.37 -12.84 -21.33
N LEU A 51 -20.86 -11.92 -22.15
CA LEU A 51 -22.22 -11.97 -22.70
C LEU A 51 -22.46 -13.23 -23.55
N LEU A 52 -21.49 -13.59 -24.40
CA LEU A 52 -21.57 -14.82 -25.22
C LEU A 52 -21.60 -16.10 -24.39
N LYS A 53 -21.05 -16.07 -23.17
CA LYS A 53 -21.11 -17.17 -22.21
C LYS A 53 -22.37 -17.16 -21.35
N GLY A 54 -23.23 -16.17 -21.51
CA GLY A 54 -24.50 -16.06 -20.79
C GLY A 54 -24.37 -15.50 -19.38
N PHE A 55 -23.25 -14.84 -19.04
CA PHE A 55 -23.14 -14.15 -17.76
C PHE A 55 -24.05 -12.93 -17.70
N ASN A 56 -24.70 -12.73 -16.56
CA ASN A 56 -25.43 -11.51 -16.27
C ASN A 56 -24.44 -10.43 -15.84
N ILE A 57 -24.24 -9.42 -16.68
CA ILE A 57 -23.33 -8.29 -16.43
C ILE A 57 -24.03 -6.94 -16.65
N TRP A 58 -23.62 -5.92 -15.89
CA TRP A 58 -24.14 -4.55 -16.02
C TRP A 58 -23.07 -3.51 -15.65
N ASN A 59 -23.40 -2.22 -15.79
CA ASN A 59 -22.50 -1.10 -15.50
C ASN A 59 -21.29 -0.95 -16.44
N PHE A 60 -21.46 -1.21 -17.75
CA PHE A 60 -20.42 -1.02 -18.76
C PHE A 60 -20.87 -0.06 -19.88
N GLY A 61 -19.92 0.49 -20.63
CA GLY A 61 -20.20 1.38 -21.77
C GLY A 61 -20.95 2.67 -21.36
N GLU A 62 -21.97 3.06 -22.13
CA GLU A 62 -22.78 4.25 -21.84
C GLU A 62 -23.61 4.12 -20.54
N GLY A 63 -23.79 2.90 -20.03
CA GLY A 63 -24.48 2.61 -18.77
C GLY A 63 -23.57 2.64 -17.54
N GLN A 64 -22.30 3.01 -17.68
CA GLN A 64 -21.34 3.00 -16.57
C GLN A 64 -21.64 4.13 -15.58
N THR A 65 -22.02 3.73 -14.36
CA THR A 65 -22.26 4.63 -13.23
C THR A 65 -21.02 4.74 -12.35
N TRP A 66 -20.85 5.91 -11.73
CA TRP A 66 -19.79 6.11 -10.74
C TRP A 66 -20.24 5.59 -9.38
N VAL A 67 -19.28 5.14 -8.58
CA VAL A 67 -19.48 4.75 -7.18
C VAL A 67 -18.75 5.72 -6.24
N SER A 68 -19.28 5.92 -5.03
CA SER A 68 -18.65 6.70 -3.97
C SER A 68 -18.26 5.86 -2.78
N THR A 69 -17.14 6.24 -2.15
CA THR A 69 -16.92 5.92 -0.75
C THR A 69 -16.47 7.16 0.02
N LYS A 70 -16.90 7.26 1.27
CA LYS A 70 -16.52 8.33 2.19
C LYS A 70 -15.70 7.74 3.34
N VAL A 71 -14.48 8.23 3.49
CA VAL A 71 -13.56 7.83 4.56
C VAL A 71 -13.15 9.07 5.35
N GLY A 72 -13.72 9.22 6.55
CA GLY A 72 -13.64 10.47 7.32
C GLY A 72 -14.15 11.67 6.51
N ASN A 73 -13.29 12.68 6.32
CA ASN A 73 -13.59 13.88 5.52
C ASN A 73 -13.21 13.74 4.04
N GLN A 74 -12.80 12.56 3.59
CA GLN A 74 -12.37 12.30 2.23
C GLN A 74 -13.51 11.65 1.44
N VAL A 75 -13.86 12.24 0.30
CA VAL A 75 -14.83 11.66 -0.64
C VAL A 75 -14.07 11.16 -1.87
N TRP A 76 -14.20 9.87 -2.14
CA TRP A 76 -13.60 9.14 -3.25
C TRP A 76 -14.68 8.75 -4.25
N ARG A 77 -14.41 8.94 -5.54
CA ARG A 77 -15.27 8.49 -6.63
C ARG A 77 -14.49 7.71 -7.67
N GLY A 78 -15.12 6.73 -8.29
CA GLY A 78 -14.54 5.99 -9.40
C GLY A 78 -15.61 5.32 -10.25
N HIS A 79 -15.18 4.80 -11.39
CA HIS A 79 -16.03 4.09 -12.34
C HIS A 79 -15.54 2.64 -12.36
N PRO A 80 -16.26 1.73 -11.70
CA PRO A 80 -15.94 0.31 -11.85
C PRO A 80 -16.26 -0.14 -13.27
N ASP A 81 -15.45 -1.03 -13.82
CA ASP A 81 -15.57 -1.43 -15.23
C ASP A 81 -16.91 -2.13 -15.49
N LEU A 82 -17.30 -3.09 -14.63
CA LEU A 82 -18.64 -3.67 -14.61
C LEU A 82 -18.96 -4.40 -13.30
N PHE A 83 -20.20 -4.85 -13.16
CA PHE A 83 -20.64 -5.83 -12.17
C PHE A 83 -21.08 -7.12 -12.87
N ILE A 84 -20.91 -8.25 -12.21
CA ILE A 84 -21.22 -9.58 -12.75
C ILE A 84 -21.91 -10.44 -11.68
N GLU A 85 -22.87 -11.25 -12.11
CA GLU A 85 -23.49 -12.29 -11.28
C GLU A 85 -23.02 -13.68 -11.71
N VAL A 86 -22.50 -14.45 -10.76
CA VAL A 86 -22.05 -15.84 -10.95
C VAL A 86 -22.68 -16.68 -9.85
N ASP A 87 -23.47 -17.70 -10.24
CA ASP A 87 -24.16 -18.61 -9.32
C ASP A 87 -24.99 -17.89 -8.23
N GLY A 88 -25.65 -16.78 -8.60
CA GLY A 88 -26.48 -15.96 -7.72
C GLY A 88 -25.69 -15.03 -6.78
N VAL A 89 -24.36 -14.98 -6.89
CA VAL A 89 -23.49 -14.07 -6.15
C VAL A 89 -23.05 -12.93 -7.05
N THR A 90 -23.19 -11.69 -6.56
CA THR A 90 -22.76 -10.49 -7.28
C THR A 90 -21.33 -10.13 -6.92
N TYR A 91 -20.52 -9.86 -7.94
CA TYR A 91 -19.15 -9.38 -7.82
C TYR A 91 -18.99 -8.05 -8.55
N GLY A 92 -18.06 -7.23 -8.08
CA GLY A 92 -17.45 -6.23 -8.94
C GLY A 92 -16.40 -6.88 -9.84
N LEU A 93 -16.28 -6.42 -11.08
CA LEU A 93 -15.24 -6.85 -12.01
C LEU A 93 -14.46 -5.63 -12.49
N ASP A 94 -13.14 -5.71 -12.41
CA ASP A 94 -12.21 -4.73 -12.97
C ASP A 94 -11.33 -5.45 -14.01
N VAL A 95 -11.27 -4.89 -15.21
CA VAL A 95 -10.55 -5.46 -16.35
C VAL A 95 -9.25 -4.69 -16.54
N LYS A 96 -8.15 -5.43 -16.64
CA LYS A 96 -6.83 -4.86 -16.92
C LYS A 96 -6.25 -5.54 -18.14
N ALA A 97 -5.58 -4.76 -18.98
CA ALA A 97 -4.96 -5.27 -20.19
C ALA A 97 -3.47 -4.92 -20.18
N PHE A 98 -2.62 -5.94 -20.20
CA PHE A 98 -1.17 -5.78 -20.10
C PHE A 98 -0.44 -6.37 -21.30
N ARG A 99 0.68 -5.76 -21.67
CA ARG A 99 1.61 -6.36 -22.65
C ARG A 99 2.23 -7.61 -22.04
N ASP A 100 2.70 -8.50 -22.90
CA ASP A 100 3.22 -9.82 -22.51
C ASP A 100 4.21 -9.76 -21.34
N GLU A 101 5.23 -8.89 -21.39
CA GLU A 101 6.22 -8.73 -20.30
C GLU A 101 5.58 -8.45 -18.93
N VAL A 102 4.61 -7.54 -18.89
CA VAL A 102 3.91 -7.19 -17.64
C VAL A 102 2.99 -8.32 -17.22
N PHE A 103 2.24 -8.91 -18.16
CA PHE A 103 1.35 -10.04 -17.88
C PHE A 103 2.12 -11.21 -17.25
N ARG A 104 3.25 -11.60 -17.84
CA ARG A 104 4.11 -12.69 -17.33
C ARG A 104 4.63 -12.41 -15.93
N ARG A 105 4.93 -11.15 -15.60
CA ARG A 105 5.31 -10.77 -14.23
C ARG A 105 4.16 -10.96 -13.24
N GLU A 106 2.95 -10.50 -13.60
CA GLU A 106 1.79 -10.61 -12.70
C GLU A 106 1.37 -12.07 -12.45
N VAL A 107 1.58 -12.96 -13.44
CA VAL A 107 1.23 -14.39 -13.31
C VAL A 107 2.40 -15.28 -12.85
N ALA A 108 3.54 -14.70 -12.43
CA ALA A 108 4.78 -15.44 -12.14
C ALA A 108 4.68 -16.45 -10.97
N GLY A 109 3.57 -16.48 -10.23
CA GLY A 109 3.25 -17.50 -9.23
C GLY A 109 1.80 -17.98 -9.31
N ALA A 110 1.11 -17.72 -10.42
CA ALA A 110 -0.27 -18.12 -10.61
C ALA A 110 -0.39 -19.59 -11.03
N GLU A 111 -1.52 -20.21 -10.73
CA GLU A 111 -1.85 -21.55 -11.19
C GLU A 111 -2.45 -21.49 -12.60
N GLU A 112 -1.88 -22.23 -13.55
CA GLU A 112 -2.49 -22.39 -14.88
C GLU A 112 -3.54 -23.51 -14.85
N VAL A 113 -4.82 -23.12 -14.79
CA VAL A 113 -5.94 -24.06 -14.67
C VAL A 113 -6.41 -24.63 -16.02
N LEU A 114 -6.16 -23.89 -17.11
CA LEU A 114 -6.35 -24.31 -18.49
C LEU A 114 -5.29 -23.62 -19.35
N PRO A 115 -4.95 -24.15 -20.54
CA PRO A 115 -3.99 -23.49 -21.44
C PRO A 115 -4.32 -22.00 -21.65
N GLY A 116 -3.43 -21.13 -21.18
CA GLY A 116 -3.58 -19.67 -21.26
C GLY A 116 -4.59 -19.04 -20.29
N ARG A 117 -5.06 -19.78 -19.27
CA ARG A 117 -5.92 -19.29 -18.19
C ARG A 117 -5.23 -19.51 -16.84
N TYR A 118 -4.97 -18.41 -16.15
CA TYR A 118 -4.27 -18.38 -14.87
C TYR A 118 -5.19 -17.94 -13.74
N VAL A 119 -4.97 -18.48 -12.54
CA VAL A 119 -5.61 -18.05 -11.30
C VAL A 119 -4.53 -17.55 -10.35
N ILE A 120 -4.59 -16.27 -10.00
CA ILE A 120 -3.72 -15.64 -9.01
C ILE A 120 -4.36 -15.83 -7.64
N THR A 121 -3.69 -16.59 -6.78
CA THR A 121 -4.17 -16.93 -5.44
C THR A 121 -3.74 -15.94 -4.35
N ASP A 122 -2.64 -15.21 -4.58
CA ASP A 122 -2.16 -14.19 -3.66
C ASP A 122 -2.50 -12.77 -4.18
N PRO A 123 -3.52 -12.10 -3.63
CA PRO A 123 -3.88 -10.75 -4.05
C PRO A 123 -2.84 -9.70 -3.65
N ALA A 124 -1.87 -10.02 -2.77
CA ALA A 124 -0.82 -9.10 -2.36
C ALA A 124 0.04 -8.61 -3.52
N ILE A 125 0.08 -9.34 -4.64
CA ILE A 125 0.78 -8.91 -5.86
C ILE A 125 0.32 -7.52 -6.34
N PHE A 126 -0.94 -7.15 -6.08
CA PHE A 126 -1.52 -5.88 -6.50
C PHE A 126 -1.22 -4.72 -5.57
N THR A 127 -0.49 -4.96 -4.47
CA THR A 127 0.00 -3.92 -3.57
C THR A 127 1.34 -3.35 -4.03
N GLU A 128 2.03 -4.07 -4.93
CA GLU A 128 3.38 -3.74 -5.41
C GLU A 128 3.39 -3.43 -6.91
N GLY A 129 4.47 -2.82 -7.37
CA GLY A 129 4.71 -2.58 -8.81
C GLY A 129 4.18 -1.24 -9.36
N PRO A 130 4.37 -1.00 -10.67
CA PRO A 130 4.08 0.28 -11.32
C PRO A 130 2.60 0.69 -11.32
N PHE A 131 1.70 -0.27 -11.13
CA PHE A 131 0.26 -0.09 -11.24
C PHE A 131 -0.43 -0.84 -10.11
N SER A 132 -0.19 -0.44 -8.86
CA SER A 132 -0.93 -1.03 -7.75
C SER A 132 -2.41 -0.69 -7.91
N ILE A 133 -3.24 -1.73 -7.88
CA ILE A 133 -4.70 -1.61 -8.05
C ILE A 133 -5.44 -1.96 -6.75
N MET A 134 -4.75 -2.53 -5.76
CA MET A 134 -5.36 -2.98 -4.51
C MET A 134 -6.14 -1.83 -3.82
N GLY A 135 -5.55 -0.63 -3.74
CA GLY A 135 -6.21 0.51 -3.11
C GLY A 135 -7.47 0.95 -3.84
N GLN A 136 -7.49 0.86 -5.17
CA GLN A 136 -8.69 1.13 -5.96
C GLN A 136 -9.78 0.10 -5.68
N MET A 137 -9.41 -1.19 -5.67
CA MET A 137 -10.34 -2.31 -5.44
C MET A 137 -10.95 -2.24 -4.03
N GLN A 138 -10.13 -1.94 -3.01
CA GLN A 138 -10.64 -1.74 -1.65
C GLN A 138 -11.57 -0.52 -1.55
N LEU A 139 -11.29 0.58 -2.25
CA LEU A 139 -12.24 1.70 -2.29
C LEU A 139 -13.57 1.34 -2.98
N TYR A 140 -13.54 0.50 -4.01
CA TYR A 140 -14.75 -0.03 -4.65
C TYR A 140 -15.53 -0.96 -3.73
N LEU A 141 -14.86 -1.90 -3.06
CA LEU A 141 -15.47 -2.81 -2.09
C LEU A 141 -16.09 -2.08 -0.89
N HIS A 142 -15.52 -0.94 -0.49
CA HIS A 142 -16.07 -0.08 0.56
C HIS A 142 -17.07 0.97 0.06
N SER A 143 -17.42 0.96 -1.23
CA SER A 143 -18.36 1.93 -1.80
C SER A 143 -19.80 1.69 -1.33
N GLU A 144 -20.63 2.73 -1.38
CA GLU A 144 -22.06 2.63 -1.08
C GLU A 144 -22.73 1.57 -1.98
N LYS A 145 -22.34 1.53 -3.26
CA LYS A 145 -22.91 0.60 -4.23
C LYS A 145 -22.55 -0.86 -3.96
N ALA A 146 -21.31 -1.14 -3.57
CA ALA A 146 -20.90 -2.48 -3.20
C ALA A 146 -21.70 -3.00 -1.99
N ARG A 147 -21.95 -2.14 -1.00
CA ARG A 147 -22.79 -2.50 0.16
C ARG A 147 -24.24 -2.76 -0.21
N GLU A 148 -24.84 -1.92 -1.07
CA GLU A 148 -26.21 -2.12 -1.57
C GLU A 148 -26.38 -3.48 -2.26
N LEU A 149 -25.37 -3.89 -3.03
CA LEU A 149 -25.37 -5.12 -3.80
C LEU A 149 -24.86 -6.34 -3.02
N GLY A 150 -24.46 -6.17 -1.75
CA GLY A 150 -23.89 -7.27 -0.94
C GLY A 150 -22.54 -7.78 -1.44
N ILE A 151 -21.77 -6.96 -2.18
CA ILE A 151 -20.48 -7.35 -2.74
C ILE A 151 -19.41 -7.30 -1.65
N THR A 152 -18.82 -8.47 -1.35
CA THR A 152 -17.69 -8.61 -0.42
C THR A 152 -16.38 -8.97 -1.10
N GLU A 153 -16.42 -9.23 -2.41
CA GLU A 153 -15.28 -9.68 -3.21
C GLU A 153 -15.27 -8.96 -4.56
N TRP A 154 -14.07 -8.64 -5.06
CA TRP A 154 -13.86 -7.96 -6.33
C TRP A 154 -12.96 -8.79 -7.22
N ILE A 155 -13.41 -9.09 -8.44
CA ILE A 155 -12.64 -9.87 -9.39
C ILE A 155 -11.79 -8.88 -10.21
N VAL A 156 -10.48 -9.14 -10.26
CA VAL A 156 -9.59 -8.51 -11.23
C VAL A 156 -9.33 -9.52 -12.35
N LEU A 157 -9.72 -9.15 -13.57
CA LEU A 157 -9.45 -9.95 -14.76
C LEU A 157 -8.38 -9.27 -15.61
N ILE A 158 -7.22 -9.92 -15.72
CA ILE A 158 -6.08 -9.44 -16.49
C ILE A 158 -6.06 -10.17 -17.84
N LYS A 159 -6.01 -9.41 -18.93
CA LYS A 159 -5.83 -9.93 -20.29
C LYS A 159 -4.44 -9.60 -20.82
N ASN A 160 -3.76 -10.60 -21.38
CA ASN A 160 -2.57 -10.37 -22.18
C ASN A 160 -2.97 -9.79 -23.55
N LYS A 161 -2.48 -8.59 -23.86
CA LYS A 161 -2.76 -7.90 -25.12
C LYS A 161 -2.23 -8.64 -26.34
N ASN A 162 -1.14 -9.39 -26.17
CA ASN A 162 -0.41 -10.03 -27.26
C ASN A 162 -0.94 -11.42 -27.60
N THR A 163 -1.36 -12.18 -26.60
CA THR A 163 -1.71 -13.62 -26.73
C THR A 163 -3.18 -13.92 -26.45
N ALA A 164 -3.91 -12.95 -25.88
CA ALA A 164 -5.27 -13.12 -25.35
C ALA A 164 -5.40 -14.13 -24.20
N GLU A 165 -4.30 -14.54 -23.57
CA GLU A 165 -4.29 -15.24 -22.28
C GLU A 165 -5.00 -14.40 -21.22
N LEU A 166 -5.58 -15.07 -20.23
CA LEU A 166 -6.33 -14.45 -19.14
C LEU A 166 -5.78 -14.88 -17.78
N ALA A 167 -5.76 -13.96 -16.83
CA ALA A 167 -5.53 -14.26 -15.43
C ALA A 167 -6.65 -13.65 -14.59
N GLU A 168 -7.15 -14.38 -13.60
CA GLU A 168 -8.16 -13.88 -12.66
C GLU A 168 -7.63 -13.90 -11.23
N CYS A 169 -8.03 -12.91 -10.45
CA CYS A 169 -7.76 -12.85 -9.01
C CYS A 169 -9.01 -12.34 -8.29
N ILE A 170 -9.32 -12.94 -7.14
CA ILE A 170 -10.40 -12.51 -6.26
C ILE A 170 -9.79 -11.70 -5.11
N ILE A 171 -10.19 -10.45 -4.98
CA ILE A 171 -9.77 -9.56 -3.92
C ILE A 171 -10.90 -9.49 -2.88
N PRO A 172 -10.67 -9.99 -1.65
CA PRO A 172 -11.66 -9.88 -0.59
C PRO A 172 -11.71 -8.46 -0.02
N LEU A 173 -12.82 -8.11 0.64
CA LEU A 173 -12.94 -6.90 1.46
C LEU A 173 -11.92 -6.94 2.61
N MET A 174 -11.02 -5.94 2.66
CA MET A 174 -9.93 -5.84 3.63
C MET A 174 -9.97 -4.46 4.34
N PRO A 175 -10.70 -4.33 5.46
CA PRO A 175 -10.88 -3.05 6.14
C PRO A 175 -9.56 -2.36 6.54
N ASP A 176 -8.59 -3.13 7.04
CA ASP A 176 -7.30 -2.60 7.49
C ASP A 176 -6.49 -1.98 6.34
N TYR A 177 -6.64 -2.49 5.12
CA TYR A 177 -5.95 -1.96 3.95
C TYR A 177 -6.50 -0.60 3.52
N LEU A 178 -7.83 -0.39 3.64
CA LEU A 178 -8.44 0.90 3.32
C LEU A 178 -7.87 2.03 4.21
N ASP A 179 -7.71 1.75 5.49
CA ASP A 179 -7.13 2.71 6.43
C ASP A 179 -5.67 3.03 6.07
N TYR A 180 -4.88 2.02 5.73
CA TYR A 180 -3.51 2.21 5.23
C TYR A 180 -3.48 3.13 4.00
N VAL A 181 -4.27 2.83 2.97
CA VAL A 181 -4.29 3.59 1.71
C VAL A 181 -4.72 5.04 1.94
N THR A 182 -5.79 5.27 2.70
CA THR A 182 -6.35 6.61 2.92
C THR A 182 -5.56 7.43 3.94
N SER A 183 -4.74 6.79 4.79
CA SER A 183 -3.88 7.48 5.75
C SER A 183 -2.86 8.41 5.07
N ARG A 184 -2.34 8.02 3.90
CA ARG A 184 -1.38 8.81 3.10
C ARG A 184 -1.96 10.14 2.60
N TRP A 185 -3.28 10.21 2.50
CA TRP A 185 -4.03 11.37 2.04
C TRP A 185 -4.45 12.30 3.19
N ARG A 186 -4.18 11.92 4.45
CA ARG A 186 -4.42 12.79 5.61
C ARG A 186 -3.62 14.08 5.47
N GLY A 187 -4.31 15.22 5.60
CA GLY A 187 -3.72 16.54 5.46
C GLY A 187 -3.51 17.03 4.03
N PHE A 188 -3.81 16.23 2.99
CA PHE A 188 -3.68 16.65 1.59
C PHE A 188 -4.40 17.98 1.31
N TRP A 189 -5.66 18.10 1.75
CA TRP A 189 -6.43 19.34 1.58
C TRP A 189 -5.81 20.53 2.33
N GLY A 190 -5.19 20.30 3.49
CA GLY A 190 -4.43 21.34 4.20
C GLY A 190 -3.27 21.88 3.37
N TYR A 191 -2.52 21.00 2.69
CA TYR A 191 -1.48 21.40 1.75
C TYR A 191 -2.05 22.18 0.57
N MET A 192 -3.13 21.71 -0.04
CA MET A 192 -3.74 22.36 -1.21
C MET A 192 -4.28 23.75 -0.87
N THR A 193 -5.01 23.89 0.24
CA THR A 193 -5.50 25.19 0.73
C THR A 193 -4.36 26.16 1.01
N ALA A 194 -3.24 25.66 1.54
CA ALA A 194 -2.04 26.47 1.77
C ALA A 194 -1.20 26.73 0.50
N LYS A 195 -1.65 26.28 -0.69
CA LYS A 195 -0.90 26.31 -1.96
C LYS A 195 0.50 25.70 -1.85
N ARG A 196 0.61 24.61 -1.07
CA ARG A 196 1.85 23.86 -0.83
C ARG A 196 1.72 22.44 -1.37
N LEU A 197 2.87 21.83 -1.64
CA LEU A 197 2.96 20.45 -2.07
C LEU A 197 3.36 19.56 -0.88
N PRO A 198 2.72 18.40 -0.67
CA PRO A 198 3.12 17.44 0.35
C PRO A 198 4.51 16.84 0.04
N GLY A 199 5.08 16.12 1.00
CA GLY A 199 6.29 15.33 0.79
C GLY A 199 6.11 14.26 -0.29
N ARG A 200 7.20 13.76 -0.85
CA ARG A 200 7.14 12.60 -1.77
C ARG A 200 6.76 11.34 -0.98
N ASN A 201 5.88 10.51 -1.54
CA ASN A 201 5.58 9.19 -1.00
C ASN A 201 6.61 8.14 -1.41
N PHE A 202 7.25 8.33 -2.57
CA PHE A 202 8.16 7.35 -3.15
C PHE A 202 9.58 7.90 -3.26
N GLU A 203 10.54 6.98 -3.22
CA GLU A 203 11.95 7.29 -3.34
C GLU A 203 12.35 7.74 -4.74
N LYS A 204 13.45 8.49 -4.82
CA LYS A 204 14.02 8.85 -6.12
C LYS A 204 14.50 7.59 -6.83
N GLY A 205 14.04 7.38 -8.06
CA GLY A 205 14.40 6.20 -8.86
C GLY A 205 13.41 5.05 -8.78
N SER A 206 12.37 5.15 -7.93
CA SER A 206 11.24 4.23 -7.93
C SER A 206 10.50 4.26 -9.27
N ILE A 207 9.78 3.20 -9.60
CA ILE A 207 9.10 3.08 -10.89
C ILE A 207 8.02 4.17 -11.06
N GLU A 208 7.32 4.51 -9.98
CA GLU A 208 6.32 5.58 -9.93
C GLU A 208 6.95 6.95 -10.23
N CYS A 209 8.16 7.19 -9.72
CA CYS A 209 8.89 8.42 -10.03
C CYS A 209 9.44 8.42 -11.47
N ARG A 210 9.86 7.27 -12.01
CA ARG A 210 10.38 7.17 -13.38
C ARG A 210 9.35 7.59 -14.42
N TYR A 211 8.08 7.21 -14.20
CA TYR A 211 6.95 7.52 -15.08
C TYR A 211 6.14 8.77 -14.66
N CYS A 212 6.59 9.51 -13.64
CA CYS A 212 5.92 10.72 -13.19
C CYS A 212 6.16 11.90 -14.16
N SER A 213 5.10 12.54 -14.62
CA SER A 213 5.16 13.73 -15.49
C SER A 213 5.59 15.02 -14.78
N PHE A 214 5.86 14.97 -13.48
CA PHE A 214 6.36 16.08 -12.66
C PHE A 214 7.73 15.78 -12.05
N ARG A 215 8.44 14.77 -12.57
CA ARG A 215 9.68 14.25 -12.01
C ARG A 215 10.74 15.34 -11.92
N GLU A 216 10.98 16.07 -13.02
CA GLU A 216 12.05 17.06 -13.09
C GLU A 216 11.79 18.23 -12.13
N ARG A 217 10.55 18.70 -12.06
CA ARG A 217 10.10 19.74 -11.12
C ARG A 217 10.17 19.28 -9.67
N CYS A 218 9.81 18.03 -9.41
CA CYS A 218 9.82 17.42 -8.09
C CYS A 218 11.24 17.13 -7.59
N TRP A 219 12.19 16.88 -8.49
CA TRP A 219 13.59 16.62 -8.17
C TRP A 219 14.46 17.88 -8.15
N GLY A 220 14.05 18.91 -8.89
CA GLY A 220 14.72 20.19 -9.01
C GLY A 220 14.55 21.15 -7.81
N PRO A 221 14.89 22.43 -7.99
CA PRO A 221 14.90 23.44 -6.92
C PRO A 221 13.53 23.63 -6.24
N LEU A 222 12.43 23.49 -7.00
CA LEU A 222 11.05 23.53 -6.48
C LEU A 222 10.68 22.30 -5.62
N GLY A 223 11.41 21.19 -5.80
CA GLY A 223 11.35 20.00 -4.94
C GLY A 223 11.97 20.21 -3.57
N ARG A 224 12.95 21.13 -3.48
CA ARG A 224 13.55 21.54 -2.21
C ARG A 224 12.66 22.61 -1.59
N LEU A 225 11.64 22.19 -0.84
CA LEU A 225 10.95 23.10 0.07
C LEU A 225 12.02 23.76 0.95
N ARG A 226 12.29 25.05 0.75
CA ARG A 226 13.06 25.81 1.73
C ARG A 226 12.27 25.71 3.02
N LYS A 227 12.77 24.95 3.99
CA LYS A 227 12.24 24.93 5.35
C LYS A 227 12.37 26.36 5.87
N ARG A 228 11.29 27.13 5.76
CA ARG A 228 11.21 28.45 6.35
C ARG A 228 10.77 28.21 7.78
N THR A 229 11.70 28.34 8.71
CA THR A 229 11.35 28.45 10.12
C THR A 229 10.57 29.74 10.28
N VAL A 230 9.33 29.62 10.75
CA VAL A 230 8.50 30.76 11.11
C VAL A 230 8.24 30.59 12.60
N GLU A 231 8.69 31.54 13.39
CA GLU A 231 8.29 31.66 14.78
C GLU A 231 6.86 32.22 14.78
N LEU A 232 5.93 31.47 15.35
CA LEU A 232 4.53 31.83 15.43
C LEU A 232 4.19 32.01 16.91
N ASP A 233 3.85 33.23 17.30
CA ASP A 233 3.38 33.57 18.65
C ASP A 233 1.85 33.53 18.75
N ASP A 234 1.24 32.57 18.05
CA ASP A 234 -0.20 32.33 18.11
C ASP A 234 -0.53 31.54 19.40
N PRO A 235 -1.33 32.10 20.32
CA PRO A 235 -1.60 31.47 21.62
C PRO A 235 -2.21 30.07 21.53
N ASP A 236 -3.07 29.83 20.53
CA ASP A 236 -3.73 28.53 20.34
C ASP A 236 -2.73 27.49 19.81
N LEU A 237 -1.84 27.87 18.90
CA LEU A 237 -0.76 27.00 18.42
C LEU A 237 0.29 26.74 19.50
N VAL A 238 0.61 27.73 20.34
CA VAL A 238 1.51 27.55 21.48
C VAL A 238 0.92 26.55 22.47
N HIS A 239 -0.37 26.69 22.81
CA HIS A 239 -1.07 25.74 23.67
C HIS A 239 -1.12 24.33 23.05
N THR A 240 -1.45 24.23 21.76
CA THR A 240 -1.45 22.96 21.02
C THR A 240 -0.06 22.30 21.00
N ALA A 241 1.00 23.08 20.80
CA ALA A 241 2.37 22.58 20.84
C ALA A 241 2.77 22.12 22.25
N GLN A 242 2.27 22.78 23.29
CA GLN A 242 2.48 22.34 24.68
C GLN A 242 1.80 21.00 24.95
N LEU A 243 0.52 20.84 24.59
CA LEU A 243 -0.18 19.55 24.71
C LEU A 243 0.52 18.44 23.95
N TRP A 244 1.03 18.72 22.76
CA TRP A 244 1.83 17.75 21.98
C TRP A 244 3.11 17.32 22.72
N ARG A 245 3.84 18.27 23.31
CA ARG A 245 5.05 17.97 24.10
C ARG A 245 4.72 17.14 25.33
N GLU A 246 3.67 17.50 26.06
CA GLU A 246 3.19 16.76 27.23
C GLU A 246 2.79 15.33 26.86
N GLY A 247 2.08 15.14 25.74
CA GLY A 247 1.74 13.83 25.21
C GLY A 247 2.98 13.01 24.84
N LYS A 248 3.99 13.62 24.20
CA LYS A 248 5.25 12.95 23.85
C LYS A 248 6.07 12.57 25.08
N ASP A 249 6.09 13.41 26.10
CA ASP A 249 6.74 13.11 27.38
C ASP A 249 6.02 11.97 28.11
N PHE A 250 4.69 11.95 28.08
CA PHE A 250 3.90 10.86 28.63
C PHE A 250 4.21 9.54 27.91
N GLU A 251 4.19 9.53 26.58
CA GLU A 251 4.54 8.37 25.74
C GLU A 251 5.93 7.85 26.10
N LYS A 252 6.93 8.73 26.18
CA LYS A 252 8.30 8.36 26.55
C LYS A 252 8.38 7.73 27.95
N ARG A 253 7.72 8.34 28.94
CA ARG A 253 7.68 7.81 30.31
C ARG A 253 6.97 6.46 30.38
N ALA A 254 5.88 6.28 29.63
CA ALA A 254 5.15 5.02 29.54
C ALA A 254 6.04 3.92 28.94
N THR A 255 6.73 4.20 27.84
CA THR A 255 7.69 3.27 27.22
C THR A 255 8.79 2.87 28.19
N THR A 256 9.44 3.83 28.87
CA THR A 256 10.47 3.52 29.88
C THR A 256 9.94 2.66 31.03
N ARG A 257 8.70 2.92 31.49
CA ARG A 257 8.07 2.08 32.52
C ARG A 257 7.81 0.66 32.02
N LEU A 258 7.36 0.50 30.77
CA LEU A 258 7.15 -0.81 30.16
C LEU A 258 8.45 -1.58 30.01
N GLU A 259 9.53 -0.91 29.58
CA GLU A 259 10.87 -1.52 29.50
C GLU A 259 11.39 -1.93 30.87
N LEU A 260 11.26 -1.08 31.89
CA LEU A 260 11.66 -1.42 33.25
C LEU A 260 10.85 -2.62 33.80
N SER A 261 9.55 -2.66 33.50
CA SER A 261 8.71 -3.81 33.86
C SER A 261 9.17 -5.08 33.15
N LYS A 262 9.50 -5.03 31.85
CA LYS A 262 10.06 -6.18 31.11
C LYS A 262 11.34 -6.69 31.76
N LEU A 263 12.29 -5.80 32.05
CA LEU A 263 13.55 -6.16 32.72
C LEU A 263 13.32 -6.83 34.07
N ARG A 264 12.33 -6.36 34.85
CA ARG A 264 11.96 -7.00 36.12
C ARG A 264 11.42 -8.42 35.92
N PHE A 265 10.62 -8.65 34.88
CA PHE A 265 10.14 -9.99 34.56
C PHE A 265 11.25 -10.90 34.03
N GLU A 266 12.17 -10.39 33.21
CA GLU A 266 13.36 -11.14 32.78
C GLU A 266 14.22 -11.55 33.98
N GLN A 267 14.49 -10.61 34.88
CA GLN A 267 15.27 -10.89 36.08
C GLN A 267 14.59 -11.93 36.98
N ALA A 268 13.27 -11.83 37.15
CA ALA A 268 12.50 -12.82 37.90
C ALA A 268 12.53 -14.20 37.22
N ALA A 269 12.49 -14.26 35.88
CA ALA A 269 12.55 -15.49 35.11
C ALA A 269 13.90 -16.17 35.31
N ILE A 270 14.99 -15.40 35.22
CA ILE A 270 16.36 -15.87 35.49
C ILE A 270 16.49 -16.39 36.92
N GLN A 271 16.04 -15.63 37.92
CA GLN A 271 16.14 -16.01 39.34
C GLN A 271 15.39 -17.29 39.68
N ASN A 272 14.26 -17.53 39.01
CA ASN A 272 13.43 -18.72 39.24
C ASN A 272 13.71 -19.85 38.25
N ASN A 273 14.69 -19.69 37.35
CA ASN A 273 14.99 -20.61 36.26
C ASN A 273 13.73 -21.04 35.48
N SER A 274 12.89 -20.07 35.13
CA SER A 274 11.61 -20.27 34.44
C SER A 274 11.57 -19.42 33.18
N ASP A 275 11.04 -19.98 32.10
CA ASP A 275 10.73 -19.29 30.84
C ASP A 275 9.33 -18.68 30.83
N ARG A 276 8.54 -18.91 31.90
CA ARG A 276 7.16 -18.46 32.02
C ARG A 276 6.84 -17.95 33.43
N ILE A 277 6.23 -16.77 33.51
CA ILE A 277 5.79 -16.14 34.75
C ILE A 277 4.32 -15.73 34.61
N ILE A 278 3.52 -15.94 35.67
CA ILE A 278 2.12 -15.51 35.73
C ILE A 278 1.94 -14.60 36.95
N VAL A 279 1.48 -13.37 36.73
CA VAL A 279 1.19 -12.38 37.81
C VAL A 279 -0.10 -11.64 37.47
N ASP A 280 -1.07 -11.66 38.40
CA ASP A 280 -2.32 -10.89 38.29
C ASP A 280 -2.96 -10.96 36.90
N GLU A 281 -3.10 -12.20 36.40
CA GLU A 281 -3.69 -12.54 35.09
C GLU A 281 -2.86 -12.19 33.85
N LEU A 282 -1.70 -11.55 34.02
CA LEU A 282 -0.70 -11.41 32.98
C LEU A 282 0.13 -12.69 32.89
N GLU A 283 0.18 -13.25 31.69
CA GLU A 283 1.06 -14.34 31.35
C GLU A 283 2.24 -13.82 30.56
N ILE A 284 3.45 -14.10 31.06
CA ILE A 284 4.69 -13.55 30.54
C ILE A 284 5.60 -14.69 30.15
N GLN A 285 6.00 -14.70 28.89
CA GLN A 285 6.92 -15.69 28.34
C GLN A 285 8.25 -15.00 28.02
N VAL A 286 9.34 -15.56 28.53
CA VAL A 286 10.71 -15.06 28.37
C VAL A 286 11.48 -16.08 27.54
N ASN A 287 11.75 -15.75 26.29
CA ASN A 287 12.46 -16.64 25.36
C ASN A 287 13.87 -16.11 25.11
N ILE A 288 14.87 -16.99 25.16
CA ILE A 288 16.19 -16.66 24.63
C ILE A 288 16.15 -16.89 23.13
N ARG A 289 16.44 -15.86 22.34
CA ARG A 289 16.59 -15.96 20.89
C ARG A 289 18.00 -15.57 20.51
N SER A 290 18.55 -16.23 19.51
CA SER A 290 19.68 -15.70 18.78
C SER A 290 19.21 -15.13 17.45
N ARG A 291 19.81 -14.00 17.07
CA ARG A 291 19.68 -13.44 15.73
C ARG A 291 21.07 -13.13 15.22
N THR A 292 21.40 -13.70 14.07
CA THR A 292 22.55 -13.30 13.28
C THR A 292 22.15 -12.01 12.55
N SER A 293 22.66 -10.86 12.99
CA SER A 293 22.40 -9.58 12.32
C SER A 293 23.50 -8.57 12.60
N LEU A 294 23.90 -7.84 11.58
CA LEU A 294 24.78 -6.68 11.70
C LEU A 294 24.12 -5.54 12.48
N SER A 295 24.92 -4.80 13.24
CA SER A 295 24.48 -3.74 14.17
C SER A 295 23.80 -2.54 13.49
N THR A 296 23.95 -2.35 12.18
CA THR A 296 23.30 -1.26 11.44
C THR A 296 23.02 -1.63 9.98
N GLY A 297 21.91 -1.13 9.40
CA GLY A 297 21.52 -1.38 8.00
C GLY A 297 22.53 -0.86 6.97
N TYR A 298 23.26 0.22 7.29
CA TYR A 298 24.32 0.75 6.43
C TYR A 298 25.47 -0.24 6.23
N VAL A 299 25.88 -0.95 7.29
CA VAL A 299 26.96 -1.93 7.21
C VAL A 299 26.51 -3.16 6.41
N SER A 300 25.24 -3.57 6.55
CA SER A 300 24.65 -4.65 5.73
C SER A 300 24.68 -4.30 4.24
N GLU A 301 24.25 -3.10 3.86
CA GLU A 301 24.26 -2.65 2.46
C GLU A 301 25.68 -2.57 1.88
N LEU A 302 26.64 -2.11 2.67
CA LEU A 302 28.04 -2.02 2.27
C LEU A 302 28.65 -3.40 2.04
N LEU A 303 28.45 -4.35 2.95
CA LEU A 303 29.00 -5.70 2.84
C LEU A 303 28.37 -6.47 1.67
N GLU A 304 27.07 -6.29 1.44
CA GLU A 304 26.37 -6.84 0.27
C GLU A 304 26.94 -6.31 -1.04
N ARG A 305 27.25 -5.01 -1.09
CA ARG A 305 27.88 -4.40 -2.26
C ARG A 305 29.29 -4.96 -2.49
N LEU A 306 30.11 -5.03 -1.44
CA LEU A 306 31.47 -5.58 -1.52
C LEU A 306 31.49 -7.06 -1.94
N ARG A 307 30.52 -7.86 -1.47
CA ARG A 307 30.33 -9.25 -1.93
C ARG A 307 29.97 -9.31 -3.42
N ARG A 308 29.03 -8.49 -3.88
CA ARG A 308 28.63 -8.40 -5.30
C ARG A 308 29.76 -7.95 -6.22
N GLU A 309 30.62 -7.05 -5.73
CA GLU A 309 31.78 -6.54 -6.46
C GLU A 309 32.97 -7.53 -6.44
N GLY A 310 32.85 -8.68 -5.76
CA GLY A 310 33.93 -9.66 -5.62
C GLY A 310 35.06 -9.20 -4.70
N ALA A 311 34.87 -8.09 -3.98
CA ALA A 311 35.83 -7.55 -3.01
C ALA A 311 35.76 -8.29 -1.66
N LEU A 312 34.69 -9.06 -1.43
CA LEU A 312 34.50 -9.90 -0.25
C LEU A 312 34.13 -11.32 -0.69
N THR A 313 34.75 -12.35 -0.08
CA THR A 313 34.32 -13.74 -0.29
C THR A 313 33.06 -14.04 0.50
N ASP A 314 32.32 -15.08 0.11
CA ASP A 314 31.12 -15.51 0.83
C ASP A 314 31.43 -15.92 2.28
N ASP A 315 32.59 -16.52 2.52
CA ASP A 315 33.02 -16.91 3.87
C ASP A 315 33.26 -15.68 4.75
N VAL A 316 34.03 -14.69 4.26
CA VAL A 316 34.29 -13.44 4.98
C VAL A 316 33.00 -12.64 5.16
N TYR A 317 32.08 -12.69 4.20
CA TYR A 317 30.75 -12.09 4.32
C TYR A 317 29.96 -12.69 5.47
N ASN A 318 29.94 -14.02 5.60
CA ASN A 318 29.20 -14.72 6.64
C ASN A 318 29.82 -14.51 8.03
N GLU A 319 31.14 -14.40 8.12
CA GLU A 319 31.86 -14.06 9.35
C GLU A 319 31.60 -12.63 9.83
N CYS A 320 31.17 -11.72 8.95
CA CYS A 320 30.85 -10.35 9.34
C CYS A 320 29.54 -10.24 10.15
N TRP A 321 28.74 -11.30 10.26
CA TRP A 321 27.47 -11.26 10.98
C TRP A 321 27.64 -11.71 12.42
N ASP A 322 27.49 -10.79 13.37
CA ASP A 322 27.50 -11.12 14.80
C ASP A 322 26.21 -11.86 15.19
N GLU A 323 26.34 -13.03 15.84
CA GLU A 323 25.23 -13.68 16.52
C GLU A 323 24.92 -12.91 17.81
N THR A 324 23.84 -12.13 17.79
CA THR A 324 23.36 -11.44 18.97
C THR A 324 22.31 -12.29 19.66
N THR A 325 22.64 -12.83 20.83
CA THR A 325 21.65 -13.44 21.72
C THR A 325 20.89 -12.35 22.45
N TYR A 326 19.56 -12.35 22.36
CA TYR A 326 18.69 -11.43 23.05
C TYR A 326 17.52 -12.16 23.71
N THR A 327 17.02 -11.59 24.79
CA THR A 327 15.84 -12.08 25.49
C THR A 327 14.60 -11.40 24.91
N GLU A 328 13.62 -12.18 24.45
CA GLU A 328 12.32 -11.69 24.02
C GLU A 328 11.29 -11.92 25.13
N VAL A 329 10.68 -10.85 25.64
CA VAL A 329 9.57 -10.92 26.60
C VAL A 329 8.25 -10.66 25.90
N ARG A 330 7.37 -11.67 25.91
CA ARG A 330 5.99 -11.56 25.45
C ARG A 330 5.06 -11.48 26.64
N VAL A 331 4.13 -10.53 26.61
CA VAL A 331 3.11 -10.34 27.66
C VAL A 331 1.74 -10.55 27.04
N ALA A 332 0.97 -11.47 27.60
CA ALA A 332 -0.42 -11.72 27.23
C ALA A 332 -1.34 -11.40 28.41
N ASP A 333 -2.38 -10.62 28.15
CA ASP A 333 -3.44 -10.34 29.14
C ASP A 333 -4.55 -11.38 29.00
N ARG A 334 -4.77 -12.19 30.03
CA ARG A 334 -5.78 -13.25 30.00
C ARG A 334 -7.22 -12.70 30.01
N ARG A 335 -7.45 -11.45 30.42
CA ARG A 335 -8.78 -10.81 30.37
C ARG A 335 -9.28 -10.60 28.93
N LYS A 336 -8.37 -10.56 27.96
CA LYS A 336 -8.71 -10.39 26.54
C LYS A 336 -9.04 -11.72 25.84
N ARG A 337 -8.95 -12.85 26.54
CA ARG A 337 -9.17 -14.20 25.98
C ARG A 337 -10.49 -14.85 26.42
N GLY A 338 -11.23 -14.22 27.31
CA GLY A 338 -12.61 -14.56 27.67
C GLY A 338 -13.54 -13.43 27.26
#